data_AF-X1BK02-F1
#
_entry.id   AF-X1BK02-F1
#
_cell.length_a   1.000
_cell.length_b   1.000
_cell.length_c   1.000
_cell.angle_alpha   90.00
_cell.angle_beta   90.00
_cell.angle_gamma   90.00
#
_symmetry.space_group_name_H-M   'P 1'
#
loop_
_entity.id
_entity.type
_entity.pdbx_description
1 polymer ?
#
loop_
_entity_poly.entity_id
_entity_poly.type
_entity_poly.pdbx_seq_one_letter_code
_entity_poly.pdbx_strand_id
1 'polypeptide(L)'
;SAAISANEGILTSYGGHPMAAGLTIEPESVDEFRRALSETIGELGELPEPGLIIDGYVKLSELTIEFVTDLERLAPFGAGNPALVFISEKMKVKNYSEVGRGEEHIILTLEDENGAEHKVVWWNGSEKYRRSHLIDGMFELAYSVRFSTYRGRRDIQIELVDYRFHEDYEVARPEEVKIEVIDYREELSPISLVQRELVVGETQIWAEGDALYRLKDEDLPGEFVHRIHDRFGLTPCDVLVIWTTPPGRAELDHVLDKVKPTKVILIGVSPSTDQLDRFLKRLIGLVKFSLKTKHGRVNLTELTAAMAHKEITVKVGIEWLSDQGYSSKYTSGGDEIIFSNEGRRVSTEMSMISDQLKTLLEETAAFRVFFIKADPDTLIYSL
;
A
#
# COMPACT_ATOMS: atom_id res chain seq x y z
N SER A 1 -29.79 -1.14 -4.88
CA SER A 1 -30.97 -0.86 -4.04
C SER A 1 -31.30 0.63 -3.96
N ALA A 2 -30.31 1.55 -3.84
CA ALA A 2 -30.56 2.99 -3.67
C ALA A 2 -31.48 3.63 -4.74
N ALA A 3 -31.29 3.32 -6.03
CA ALA A 3 -32.15 3.83 -7.09
C ALA A 3 -33.61 3.31 -7.01
N ILE A 4 -33.82 2.11 -6.46
CA ILE A 4 -35.15 1.53 -6.24
C ILE A 4 -35.80 2.18 -5.00
N SER A 5 -35.03 2.40 -3.93
CA SER A 5 -35.48 3.12 -2.73
C SER A 5 -35.92 4.55 -3.01
N ALA A 6 -35.24 5.25 -3.92
CA ALA A 6 -35.62 6.61 -4.34
C ALA A 6 -37.03 6.66 -4.98
N ASN A 7 -37.55 5.51 -5.43
CA ASN A 7 -38.84 5.37 -6.09
C ASN A 7 -39.86 4.60 -5.22
N GLU A 8 -39.65 4.55 -3.89
CA GLU A 8 -40.48 3.75 -2.99
C GLU A 8 -41.97 4.09 -3.00
N GLY A 9 -42.32 5.34 -3.31
CA GLY A 9 -43.72 5.79 -3.39
C GLY A 9 -44.55 5.11 -4.49
N ILE A 10 -43.89 4.46 -5.46
CA ILE A 10 -44.53 3.75 -6.58
C ILE A 10 -44.61 2.24 -6.29
N LEU A 11 -43.89 1.75 -5.28
CA LEU A 11 -43.68 0.33 -5.02
C LEU A 11 -44.53 -0.16 -3.84
N THR A 12 -45.11 -1.36 -3.97
CA THR A 12 -45.84 -2.03 -2.88
C THR A 12 -44.87 -2.60 -1.85
N SER A 13 -43.72 -3.10 -2.30
CA SER A 13 -42.60 -3.49 -1.43
C SER A 13 -41.30 -3.55 -2.23
N TYR A 14 -40.16 -3.39 -1.57
CA TYR A 14 -38.85 -3.56 -2.20
C TYR A 14 -37.81 -3.98 -1.17
N GLY A 15 -36.72 -4.58 -1.62
CA GLY A 15 -35.60 -4.97 -0.76
C GLY A 15 -34.46 -5.64 -1.52
N GLY A 16 -33.29 -5.75 -0.89
CA GLY A 16 -32.13 -6.45 -1.44
C GLY A 16 -30.79 -5.78 -1.12
N HIS A 17 -29.74 -6.31 -1.72
CA HIS A 17 -28.36 -5.88 -1.55
C HIS A 17 -27.93 -4.94 -2.69
N PRO A 18 -26.78 -4.24 -2.57
CA PRO A 18 -26.31 -3.31 -3.60
C PRO A 18 -26.30 -3.89 -5.02
N MET A 19 -25.92 -5.17 -5.17
CA MET A 19 -25.80 -5.88 -6.47
C MET A 19 -27.05 -6.64 -6.92
N ALA A 20 -28.07 -6.79 -6.07
CA ALA A 20 -29.29 -7.52 -6.40
C ALA A 20 -30.46 -7.05 -5.55
N ALA A 21 -31.58 -6.70 -6.18
CA ALA A 21 -32.78 -6.25 -5.48
C ALA A 21 -34.05 -6.86 -6.09
N GLY A 22 -35.05 -7.07 -5.24
CA GLY A 22 -36.40 -7.44 -5.61
C GLY A 22 -37.38 -6.33 -5.26
N LEU A 23 -38.46 -6.22 -6.03
CA LEU A 23 -39.55 -5.28 -5.81
C LEU A 23 -40.88 -5.92 -6.17
N THR A 24 -41.95 -5.40 -5.58
CA THR A 24 -43.35 -5.67 -5.91
C THR A 24 -43.99 -4.36 -6.30
N ILE A 25 -44.70 -4.35 -7.42
CA ILE A 25 -45.32 -3.17 -8.02
C ILE A 25 -46.67 -3.58 -8.64
N GLU A 26 -47.64 -2.69 -8.61
CA GLU A 26 -48.89 -2.88 -9.36
C GLU A 26 -48.59 -2.83 -10.88
N PRO A 27 -49.20 -3.70 -11.71
CA PRO A 27 -48.92 -3.77 -13.15
C PRO A 27 -49.09 -2.43 -13.87
N GLU A 28 -50.04 -1.61 -13.43
CA GLU A 28 -50.37 -0.31 -14.02
C GLU A 28 -49.28 0.75 -13.76
N SER A 29 -48.48 0.57 -12.72
CA SER A 29 -47.43 1.52 -12.31
C SER A 29 -46.06 1.24 -12.95
N VAL A 30 -45.94 0.18 -13.76
CA VAL A 30 -44.66 -0.24 -14.38
C VAL A 30 -44.07 0.83 -15.30
N ASP A 31 -44.90 1.50 -16.09
CA ASP A 31 -44.44 2.54 -17.02
C ASP A 31 -43.97 3.80 -16.27
N GLU A 32 -44.68 4.17 -15.20
CA GLU A 32 -44.30 5.26 -14.31
C GLU A 32 -42.97 4.96 -13.61
N PHE A 33 -42.83 3.76 -13.04
CA PHE A 33 -41.60 3.32 -12.40
C PHE A 33 -40.42 3.27 -13.37
N ARG A 34 -40.61 2.81 -14.61
CA ARG A 34 -39.54 2.79 -15.62
C ARG A 34 -39.01 4.20 -15.89
N ARG A 35 -39.89 5.18 -16.04
CA ARG A 35 -39.49 6.58 -16.27
C ARG A 35 -38.75 7.14 -15.07
N ALA A 36 -39.33 7.01 -13.88
CA ALA A 36 -38.76 7.55 -12.64
C ALA A 36 -37.41 6.90 -12.29
N LEU A 37 -37.27 5.58 -12.51
CA LEU A 37 -36.00 4.87 -12.35
C LEU A 37 -34.95 5.34 -13.36
N SER A 38 -35.34 5.57 -14.61
CA SER A 38 -34.42 6.06 -15.65
C SER A 38 -33.93 7.47 -15.35
N GLU A 39 -34.82 8.35 -14.86
CA GLU A 39 -34.47 9.70 -14.39
C GLU A 39 -33.50 9.62 -13.20
N THR A 40 -33.81 8.77 -12.22
CA THR A 40 -32.95 8.52 -11.04
C THR A 40 -31.55 8.03 -11.44
N ILE A 41 -31.45 7.14 -12.44
CA ILE A 41 -30.16 6.64 -12.95
C ILE A 41 -29.44 7.73 -13.74
N GLY A 42 -30.16 8.55 -14.52
CA GLY A 42 -29.57 9.67 -15.24
C GLY A 42 -28.96 10.74 -14.32
N GLU A 43 -29.59 10.98 -13.15
CA GLU A 43 -29.06 11.90 -12.12
C GLU A 43 -27.81 11.35 -11.41
N LEU A 44 -27.65 10.03 -11.34
CA LEU A 44 -26.45 9.38 -10.78
C LEU A 44 -25.21 9.57 -11.69
N GLY A 45 -25.39 10.03 -12.93
CA GLY A 45 -24.33 10.24 -13.90
C GLY A 45 -23.82 8.95 -14.54
N GLU A 46 -22.76 9.06 -15.36
CA GLU A 46 -22.04 7.89 -15.85
C GLU A 46 -21.36 7.19 -14.67
N LEU A 47 -21.79 5.96 -14.39
CA LEU A 47 -21.04 5.11 -13.47
C LEU A 47 -19.69 4.80 -14.12
N PRO A 48 -18.56 4.98 -13.41
CA PRO A 48 -17.27 4.61 -13.95
C PRO A 48 -17.31 3.13 -14.35
N GLU A 49 -16.77 2.80 -15.52
CA GLU A 49 -16.54 1.41 -15.87
C GLU A 49 -15.69 0.78 -14.75
N PRO A 50 -16.11 -0.36 -14.18
CA PRO A 50 -15.33 -1.02 -13.16
C PRO A 50 -13.95 -1.33 -13.75
N GLY A 51 -12.91 -0.68 -13.22
CA GLY A 51 -11.54 -0.95 -13.64
C GLY A 51 -11.18 -2.41 -13.40
N LEU A 52 -10.32 -2.97 -14.24
CA LEU A 52 -9.76 -4.29 -14.03
C LEU A 52 -8.75 -4.21 -12.86
N ILE A 53 -9.00 -4.96 -11.80
CA ILE A 53 -8.07 -5.07 -10.67
C ILE A 53 -6.95 -6.02 -11.06
N ILE A 54 -5.71 -5.59 -10.84
CA ILE A 54 -4.49 -6.35 -11.14
C ILE A 54 -3.80 -6.71 -9.83
N ASP A 55 -3.54 -7.99 -9.61
CA ASP A 55 -2.95 -8.53 -8.39
C ASP A 55 -1.41 -8.51 -8.43
N GLY A 56 -0.81 -8.41 -9.61
CA GLY A 56 0.64 -8.25 -9.72
C GLY A 56 1.19 -8.28 -11.14
N TYR A 57 2.44 -7.86 -11.28
CA TYR A 57 3.23 -7.99 -12.50
C TYR A 57 4.07 -9.26 -12.41
N VAL A 58 4.06 -10.06 -13.46
CA VAL A 58 4.75 -11.35 -13.51
C VAL A 58 5.41 -11.50 -14.87
N LYS A 59 6.69 -11.84 -14.88
CA LYS A 59 7.40 -12.14 -16.14
C LYS A 59 6.92 -13.49 -16.65
N LEU A 60 6.85 -13.66 -17.97
CA LEU A 60 6.47 -14.94 -18.56
C LEU A 60 7.36 -16.10 -18.04
N SER A 61 8.65 -15.86 -17.83
CA SER A 61 9.59 -16.85 -17.29
C SER A 61 9.27 -17.34 -15.87
N GLU A 62 8.47 -16.59 -15.11
CA GLU A 62 8.09 -16.90 -13.73
C GLU A 62 6.81 -17.74 -13.66
N LEU A 63 6.10 -17.92 -14.79
CA LEU A 63 4.89 -18.74 -14.88
C LEU A 63 5.24 -20.24 -14.91
N THR A 64 5.75 -20.74 -13.79
CA THR A 64 6.13 -22.14 -13.60
C THR A 64 5.06 -22.95 -12.85
N ILE A 65 5.22 -24.27 -12.82
CA ILE A 65 4.31 -25.16 -12.09
C ILE A 65 4.31 -24.81 -10.59
N GLU A 66 5.47 -24.46 -10.05
CA GLU A 66 5.65 -24.06 -8.67
C GLU A 66 4.85 -22.77 -8.37
N PHE A 67 4.96 -21.76 -9.25
CA PHE A 67 4.19 -20.52 -9.11
C PHE A 67 2.69 -20.79 -9.02
N VAL A 68 2.14 -21.58 -9.95
CA VAL A 68 0.71 -21.89 -9.95
C VAL A 68 0.32 -22.78 -8.75
N THR A 69 1.24 -23.62 -8.26
CA THR A 69 1.02 -24.43 -7.04
C THR A 69 0.87 -23.54 -5.81
N ASP A 70 1.68 -22.48 -5.70
CA ASP A 70 1.54 -21.52 -4.61
C ASP A 70 0.26 -20.71 -4.72
N LEU A 71 -0.17 -20.34 -5.93
CA LEU A 71 -1.45 -19.65 -6.14
C LEU A 71 -2.65 -20.51 -5.74
N GLU A 72 -2.63 -21.82 -6.00
CA GLU A 72 -3.72 -22.72 -5.58
C GLU A 72 -3.92 -22.77 -4.06
N ARG A 73 -2.93 -22.37 -3.26
CA ARG A 73 -3.07 -22.28 -1.79
C ARG A 73 -4.03 -21.17 -1.36
N LEU A 74 -4.33 -20.23 -2.26
CA LEU A 74 -5.29 -19.14 -2.05
C LEU A 74 -6.73 -19.55 -2.41
N ALA A 75 -6.92 -20.75 -2.94
CA ALA A 75 -8.25 -21.31 -3.21
C ALA A 75 -9.00 -21.56 -1.87
N PRO A 76 -10.36 -21.58 -1.88
CA PRO A 76 -11.24 -21.59 -3.06
C PRO A 76 -11.45 -20.20 -3.67
N PHE A 77 -11.45 -20.14 -5.00
CA PHE A 77 -11.83 -18.95 -5.75
C PHE A 77 -13.34 -18.89 -6.00
N GLY A 78 -13.90 -17.68 -6.07
CA GLY A 78 -15.33 -17.42 -6.26
C GLY A 78 -15.69 -15.94 -6.09
N ALA A 79 -16.97 -15.63 -5.90
CA ALA A 79 -17.44 -14.23 -5.82
C ALA A 79 -16.82 -13.41 -4.67
N GLY A 80 -16.40 -14.05 -3.58
CA GLY A 80 -15.70 -13.40 -2.46
C GLY A 80 -14.18 -13.48 -2.50
N ASN A 81 -13.62 -14.19 -3.48
CA ASN A 81 -12.19 -14.39 -3.69
C ASN A 81 -11.96 -14.66 -5.19
N PRO A 82 -12.04 -13.63 -6.05
CA PRO A 82 -11.94 -13.83 -7.49
C PRO A 82 -10.60 -14.46 -7.89
N ALA A 83 -10.54 -15.03 -9.08
CA ALA A 83 -9.26 -15.50 -9.62
C ALA A 83 -8.31 -14.31 -9.77
N LEU A 84 -7.03 -14.54 -9.44
CA LEU A 84 -6.02 -13.50 -9.54
C LEU A 84 -5.72 -13.16 -11.00
N VAL A 85 -5.54 -11.87 -11.25
CA VAL A 85 -5.23 -11.31 -12.56
C VAL A 85 -3.84 -10.70 -12.51
N PHE A 86 -2.96 -11.17 -13.39
CA PHE A 86 -1.58 -10.71 -13.49
C PHE A 86 -1.35 -9.97 -14.80
N ILE A 87 -0.30 -9.14 -14.84
CA ILE A 87 0.18 -8.49 -16.06
C ILE A 87 1.55 -9.01 -16.47
N SER A 88 1.72 -9.27 -17.77
CA SER A 88 3.03 -9.33 -18.43
C SER A 88 3.12 -8.25 -19.49
N GLU A 89 4.26 -7.55 -19.53
CA GLU A 89 4.47 -6.38 -20.38
C GLU A 89 5.30 -6.68 -21.63
N LYS A 90 5.09 -5.91 -22.70
CA LYS A 90 5.83 -6.03 -23.97
C LYS A 90 5.73 -7.43 -24.60
N MET A 91 4.52 -7.98 -24.58
CA MET A 91 4.19 -9.22 -25.28
C MET A 91 4.10 -8.96 -26.78
N LYS A 92 4.49 -9.95 -27.57
CA LYS A 92 4.17 -10.01 -29.00
C LYS A 92 3.63 -11.38 -29.37
N VAL A 93 2.77 -11.42 -30.38
CA VAL A 93 2.23 -12.69 -30.89
C VAL A 93 3.26 -13.35 -31.79
N LYS A 94 3.70 -14.57 -31.44
CA LYS A 94 4.55 -15.41 -32.31
C LYS A 94 3.74 -16.20 -33.33
N ASN A 95 2.63 -16.77 -32.87
CA ASN A 95 1.71 -17.54 -33.69
C ASN A 95 0.34 -17.64 -33.01
N TYR A 96 -0.68 -18.02 -33.76
CA TYR A 96 -2.00 -18.30 -33.20
C TYR A 96 -2.66 -19.52 -33.86
N SER A 97 -3.65 -20.08 -33.18
CA SER A 97 -4.54 -21.11 -33.73
C SER A 97 -5.95 -20.93 -33.19
N GLU A 98 -6.95 -21.00 -34.05
CA GLU A 98 -8.35 -20.99 -33.64
C GLU A 98 -8.79 -22.40 -33.20
N VAL A 99 -9.61 -22.48 -32.15
CA VAL A 99 -10.09 -23.73 -31.55
C VAL A 99 -11.56 -23.60 -31.14
N GLY A 100 -12.28 -24.73 -31.13
CA GLY A 100 -13.72 -24.76 -30.89
C GLY A 100 -14.47 -25.40 -32.06
N ARG A 101 -15.75 -25.77 -31.87
CA ARG A 101 -16.53 -26.42 -32.95
C ARG A 101 -16.89 -25.43 -34.06
N GLY A 102 -16.93 -24.14 -33.75
CA GLY A 102 -17.12 -23.03 -34.68
C GLY A 102 -15.95 -22.07 -34.71
N GLU A 103 -14.74 -22.51 -34.30
CA GLU A 103 -13.52 -21.69 -34.28
C GLU A 103 -13.67 -20.39 -33.48
N GLU A 104 -14.47 -20.44 -32.42
CA GLU A 104 -14.86 -19.29 -31.61
C GLU A 104 -13.75 -18.82 -30.65
N HIS A 105 -12.81 -19.69 -30.27
CA HIS A 105 -11.73 -19.39 -29.33
C HIS A 105 -10.39 -19.34 -30.05
N ILE A 106 -9.40 -18.70 -29.43
CA ILE A 106 -8.06 -18.61 -29.99
C ILE A 106 -7.01 -18.96 -28.95
N ILE A 107 -5.98 -19.69 -29.37
CA ILE A 107 -4.77 -19.94 -28.60
C ILE A 107 -3.66 -19.13 -29.24
N LEU A 108 -3.11 -18.20 -28.48
CA LEU A 108 -1.97 -17.37 -28.87
C LEU A 108 -0.70 -17.98 -28.29
N THR A 109 0.37 -18.04 -29.08
CA THR A 109 1.72 -18.23 -28.55
C THR A 109 2.34 -16.85 -28.43
N LEU A 110 2.59 -16.41 -27.20
CA LEU A 110 3.13 -15.09 -26.90
C LEU A 110 4.59 -15.21 -26.46
N GLU A 111 5.39 -14.24 -26.87
CA GLU A 111 6.79 -14.10 -26.46
C GLU A 111 6.99 -12.73 -25.79
N ASP A 112 7.77 -12.70 -24.71
CA ASP A 112 8.22 -11.45 -24.08
C ASP A 112 9.49 -10.88 -24.73
N GLU A 113 9.98 -9.74 -24.23
CA GLU A 113 11.20 -9.12 -24.74
C GLU A 113 12.48 -9.96 -24.48
N ASN A 114 12.43 -10.88 -23.51
CA ASN A 114 13.54 -11.75 -23.12
C ASN A 114 13.53 -13.11 -23.83
N GLY A 115 12.52 -13.37 -24.68
CA GLY A 115 12.38 -14.62 -25.43
C GLY A 115 11.66 -15.75 -24.69
N ALA A 116 11.05 -15.50 -23.53
CA ALA A 116 10.22 -16.48 -22.86
C ALA A 116 8.88 -16.63 -23.59
N GLU A 117 8.43 -17.86 -23.82
CA GLU A 117 7.22 -18.15 -24.60
C GLU A 117 6.18 -18.91 -23.77
N HIS A 118 4.91 -18.51 -23.90
CA HIS A 118 3.78 -19.25 -23.32
C HIS A 118 2.57 -19.28 -24.25
N LYS A 119 1.74 -20.32 -24.08
CA LYS A 119 0.44 -20.42 -24.74
C LYS A 119 -0.64 -19.79 -23.88
N VAL A 120 -1.41 -18.89 -24.47
CA VAL A 120 -2.49 -18.16 -23.83
C VAL A 120 -3.80 -18.46 -24.55
N VAL A 121 -4.82 -18.84 -23.81
CA VAL A 121 -6.17 -19.10 -24.33
C VAL A 121 -6.98 -17.82 -24.21
N TRP A 122 -7.68 -17.45 -25.28
CA TRP A 122 -8.65 -16.36 -25.27
C TRP A 122 -10.01 -16.87 -25.71
N TRP A 123 -10.89 -17.03 -24.71
CA TRP A 123 -12.26 -17.49 -24.92
C TRP A 123 -13.08 -16.45 -25.66
N ASN A 124 -13.81 -16.91 -26.68
CA ASN A 124 -14.57 -16.06 -27.61
C ASN A 124 -13.71 -14.94 -28.23
N GLY A 125 -12.41 -15.20 -28.40
CA GLY A 125 -11.42 -14.24 -28.84
C GLY A 125 -11.20 -14.19 -30.34
N SER A 126 -11.71 -15.15 -31.12
CA SER A 126 -11.40 -15.28 -32.56
C SER A 126 -11.77 -14.03 -33.38
N GLU A 127 -13.00 -13.53 -33.26
CA GLU A 127 -13.42 -12.28 -33.93
C GLU A 127 -12.67 -11.05 -33.38
N LYS A 128 -12.48 -10.99 -32.05
CA LYS A 128 -11.78 -9.89 -31.39
C LYS A 128 -10.34 -9.78 -31.86
N TYR A 129 -9.66 -10.91 -31.97
CA TYR A 129 -8.29 -11.00 -32.45
C TYR A 129 -8.16 -10.54 -33.91
N ARG A 130 -9.07 -10.94 -34.79
CA ARG A 130 -9.07 -10.47 -36.20
C ARG A 130 -9.21 -8.95 -36.32
N ARG A 131 -9.78 -8.29 -35.31
CA ARG A 131 -9.99 -6.84 -35.26
C ARG A 131 -8.95 -6.10 -34.43
N SER A 132 -8.14 -6.81 -33.65
CA SER A 132 -7.28 -6.19 -32.65
C SER A 132 -6.02 -5.58 -33.25
N HIS A 133 -5.45 -6.14 -34.32
CA HIS A 133 -4.08 -5.81 -34.80
C HIS A 133 -2.97 -6.27 -33.85
N LEU A 134 -3.25 -7.26 -32.98
CA LEU A 134 -2.28 -7.79 -32.00
C LEU A 134 -1.01 -8.37 -32.64
N ILE A 135 -1.07 -8.69 -33.93
CA ILE A 135 0.05 -9.22 -34.70
C ILE A 135 1.10 -8.14 -35.05
N ASP A 136 0.71 -6.87 -35.04
CA ASP A 136 1.50 -5.76 -35.59
C ASP A 136 2.25 -4.94 -34.53
N GLY A 137 2.14 -5.30 -33.24
CA GLY A 137 2.70 -4.48 -32.16
C GLY A 137 3.02 -5.24 -30.86
N MET A 138 3.76 -4.56 -29.99
CA MET A 138 3.91 -4.98 -28.59
C MET A 138 2.70 -4.52 -27.79
N PHE A 139 2.30 -5.33 -26.81
CA PHE A 139 1.14 -5.04 -25.97
C PHE A 139 1.37 -5.54 -24.55
N GLU A 140 0.58 -5.03 -23.62
CA GLU A 140 0.51 -5.57 -22.27
C GLU A 140 -0.67 -6.52 -22.18
N LEU A 141 -0.46 -7.65 -21.50
CA LEU A 141 -1.43 -8.73 -21.37
C LEU A 141 -1.87 -8.82 -19.92
N ALA A 142 -3.16 -8.66 -19.65
CA ALA A 142 -3.78 -9.05 -18.39
C ALA A 142 -4.34 -10.47 -18.52
N TYR A 143 -4.01 -11.36 -17.58
CA TYR A 143 -4.39 -12.76 -17.66
C TYR A 143 -4.62 -13.39 -16.29
N SER A 144 -5.39 -14.47 -16.27
CA SER A 144 -5.46 -15.39 -15.13
C SER A 144 -4.69 -16.67 -15.43
N VAL A 145 -4.20 -17.33 -14.40
CA VAL A 145 -3.45 -18.59 -14.54
C VAL A 145 -4.03 -19.67 -13.65
N ARG A 146 -4.10 -20.89 -14.18
CA ARG A 146 -4.55 -22.07 -13.44
C ARG A 146 -3.92 -23.34 -13.98
N PHE A 147 -4.07 -24.43 -13.25
CA PHE A 147 -3.75 -25.74 -13.80
C PHE A 147 -4.83 -26.24 -14.76
N SER A 148 -4.38 -26.95 -15.78
CA SER A 148 -5.20 -27.75 -16.67
C SER A 148 -4.73 -29.19 -16.63
N THR A 149 -5.69 -30.12 -16.67
CA THR A 149 -5.39 -31.55 -16.75
C THR A 149 -5.84 -32.05 -18.13
N TYR A 150 -4.93 -32.01 -19.10
CA TYR A 150 -5.21 -32.52 -20.44
C TYR A 150 -4.45 -33.83 -20.67
N ARG A 151 -5.17 -34.88 -21.09
CA ARG A 151 -4.62 -36.24 -21.32
C ARG A 151 -3.81 -36.81 -20.14
N GLY A 152 -4.19 -36.46 -18.91
CA GLY A 152 -3.53 -36.94 -17.70
C GLY A 152 -2.19 -36.29 -17.37
N ARG A 153 -1.78 -35.25 -18.11
CA ARG A 153 -0.65 -34.38 -17.74
C ARG A 153 -1.19 -33.08 -17.16
N ARG A 154 -0.58 -32.67 -16.05
CA ARG A 154 -0.83 -31.37 -15.42
C ARG A 154 0.02 -30.34 -16.16
N ASP A 155 -0.61 -29.30 -16.66
CA ASP A 155 0.03 -28.22 -17.40
C ASP A 155 -0.54 -26.87 -16.93
N ILE A 156 0.17 -25.79 -17.26
CA ILE A 156 -0.25 -24.43 -16.94
C ILE A 156 -1.16 -23.93 -18.06
N GLN A 157 -2.31 -23.40 -17.70
CA GLN A 157 -3.23 -22.74 -18.61
C GLN A 157 -3.34 -21.28 -18.21
N ILE A 158 -2.95 -20.42 -19.15
CA ILE A 158 -3.04 -18.96 -19.05
C ILE A 158 -4.25 -18.53 -19.87
N GLU A 159 -5.08 -17.66 -19.30
CA GLU A 159 -6.27 -17.15 -19.96
C GLU A 159 -6.23 -15.64 -20.07
N LEU A 160 -6.35 -15.13 -21.30
CA LEU A 160 -6.41 -13.71 -21.57
C LEU A 160 -7.69 -13.14 -20.95
N VAL A 161 -7.52 -12.13 -20.10
CA VAL A 161 -8.59 -11.33 -19.52
C VAL A 161 -8.77 -10.06 -20.35
N ASP A 162 -7.67 -9.32 -20.55
CA ASP A 162 -7.66 -8.10 -21.35
C ASP A 162 -6.27 -7.81 -21.92
N TYR A 163 -6.17 -6.84 -22.83
CA TYR A 163 -4.90 -6.40 -23.40
C TYR A 163 -4.96 -4.92 -23.77
N ARG A 164 -3.80 -4.26 -23.79
CA ARG A 164 -3.68 -2.91 -24.34
C ARG A 164 -2.46 -2.76 -25.24
N PHE A 165 -2.66 -2.14 -26.40
CA PHE A 165 -1.57 -1.80 -27.31
C PHE A 165 -0.66 -0.75 -26.70
N HIS A 166 0.58 -0.83 -27.13
CA HIS A 166 1.59 0.14 -26.81
C HIS A 166 1.58 1.28 -27.85
N GLU A 167 0.44 1.96 -28.04
CA GLU A 167 0.34 3.17 -28.90
C GLU A 167 0.03 4.41 -28.04
N ASP A 168 0.86 5.44 -28.22
CA ASP A 168 0.88 6.74 -27.57
C ASP A 168 0.80 6.79 -26.04
N TYR A 169 1.99 7.05 -25.49
CA TYR A 169 2.20 7.75 -24.23
C TYR A 169 1.41 9.05 -24.04
N GLU A 170 0.09 9.02 -23.81
CA GLU A 170 -0.54 9.85 -22.76
C GLU A 170 -1.47 9.02 -21.88
N VAL A 171 -1.04 7.82 -21.52
CA VAL A 171 -1.11 7.45 -20.10
C VAL A 171 0.17 8.03 -19.53
N ALA A 172 0.09 8.89 -18.51
CA ALA A 172 1.26 9.04 -17.65
C ALA A 172 1.55 7.64 -17.05
N ARG A 173 2.28 6.78 -17.77
CA ARG A 173 3.33 6.03 -17.10
C ARG A 173 4.07 7.16 -16.40
N PRO A 174 4.13 7.17 -15.06
CA PRO A 174 5.21 7.92 -14.48
C PRO A 174 6.42 7.49 -15.32
N GLU A 175 7.14 8.43 -15.94
CA GLU A 175 8.57 8.19 -16.04
C GLU A 175 8.93 7.58 -14.70
N GLU A 176 9.55 6.39 -14.65
CA GLU A 176 10.11 5.91 -13.40
C GLU A 176 10.85 7.11 -12.86
N VAL A 177 10.25 7.78 -11.86
CA VAL A 177 10.77 9.04 -11.39
C VAL A 177 11.98 8.54 -10.67
N LYS A 178 13.11 8.60 -11.37
CA LYS A 178 14.35 8.10 -10.84
C LYS A 178 14.68 9.05 -9.71
N ILE A 179 14.24 8.67 -8.52
CA ILE A 179 14.61 9.28 -7.26
C ILE A 179 16.13 9.41 -7.24
N GLU A 180 16.63 10.62 -7.41
CA GLU A 180 18.04 10.90 -7.22
C GLU A 180 18.38 10.62 -5.75
N VAL A 181 19.24 9.64 -5.48
CA VAL A 181 19.64 9.30 -4.11
C VAL A 181 20.99 9.93 -3.80
N ILE A 182 21.01 10.82 -2.81
CA ILE A 182 22.23 11.44 -2.28
C ILE A 182 22.52 10.81 -0.91
N ASP A 183 23.68 10.18 -0.77
CA ASP A 183 24.08 9.52 0.47
C ASP A 183 25.06 10.38 1.28
N TYR A 184 24.60 10.85 2.44
CA TYR A 184 25.39 11.59 3.43
C TYR A 184 25.42 10.88 4.79
N ARG A 185 25.20 9.56 4.84
CA ARG A 185 25.21 8.79 6.10
C ARG A 185 26.58 8.81 6.80
N GLU A 186 27.67 9.02 6.05
CA GLU A 186 29.04 9.11 6.58
C GLU A 186 29.52 10.56 6.80
N GLU A 187 28.69 11.56 6.48
CA GLU A 187 29.08 12.96 6.58
C GLU A 187 29.15 13.45 8.04
N LEU A 188 30.21 14.17 8.37
CA LEU A 188 30.43 14.68 9.73
C LEU A 188 29.57 15.90 10.05
N SER A 189 29.16 16.67 9.03
CA SER A 189 28.35 17.89 9.18
C SER A 189 27.22 17.95 8.14
N PRO A 190 26.24 17.03 8.23
CA PRO A 190 25.16 16.93 7.24
C PRO A 190 24.24 18.16 7.24
N ILE A 191 24.18 18.90 8.36
CA ILE A 191 23.34 20.08 8.51
C ILE A 191 23.65 21.18 7.49
N SER A 192 24.94 21.42 7.22
CA SER A 192 25.38 22.46 6.28
C SER A 192 25.03 22.11 4.84
N LEU A 193 24.96 20.81 4.52
CA LEU A 193 24.59 20.30 3.20
C LEU A 193 23.07 20.41 3.01
N VAL A 194 22.30 19.98 4.02
CA VAL A 194 20.83 20.08 3.99
C VAL A 194 20.36 21.54 3.92
N GLN A 195 21.03 22.46 4.61
CA GLN A 195 20.71 23.90 4.51
C GLN A 195 20.80 24.44 3.08
N ARG A 196 21.72 23.94 2.24
CA ARG A 196 21.84 24.37 0.84
C ARG A 196 20.64 23.90 0.01
N GLU A 197 20.18 22.67 0.24
CA GLU A 197 19.02 22.08 -0.44
C GLU A 197 17.69 22.69 0.05
N LEU A 198 17.63 23.15 1.31
CA LEU A 198 16.45 23.85 1.85
C LEU A 198 16.19 25.22 1.19
N VAL A 199 17.21 25.83 0.58
CA VAL A 199 17.09 27.10 -0.16
C VAL A 199 16.51 26.87 -1.57
N VAL A 200 16.55 25.64 -2.08
CA VAL A 200 16.20 25.30 -3.47
C VAL A 200 15.02 24.31 -3.46
N GLY A 201 13.81 24.81 -3.74
CA GLY A 201 12.62 23.96 -3.99
C GLY A 201 11.75 23.63 -2.78
N GLU A 202 10.81 22.71 -2.97
CA GLU A 202 9.93 22.16 -1.93
C GLU A 202 10.62 20.98 -1.23
N THR A 203 11.49 21.28 -0.28
CA THR A 203 12.25 20.29 0.50
C THR A 203 11.57 20.04 1.86
N GLN A 204 11.34 18.78 2.24
CA GLN A 204 10.90 18.40 3.59
C GLN A 204 11.92 17.49 4.28
N ILE A 205 12.08 17.67 5.59
CA ILE A 205 12.94 16.86 6.45
C ILE A 205 12.08 15.93 7.27
N TRP A 206 12.23 14.62 7.04
CA TRP A 206 11.70 13.61 7.93
C TRP A 206 12.64 13.40 9.12
N ALA A 207 12.22 13.90 10.28
CA ALA A 207 12.93 13.71 11.53
C ALA A 207 11.99 13.21 12.61
N GLU A 208 12.48 12.38 13.51
CA GLU A 208 11.69 11.82 14.61
C GLU A 208 12.53 11.70 15.88
N GLY A 209 11.88 11.37 17.00
CA GLY A 209 12.55 11.27 18.28
C GLY A 209 13.19 12.60 18.69
N ASP A 210 14.35 12.53 19.34
CA ASP A 210 15.07 13.74 19.77
C ASP A 210 15.71 14.52 18.62
N ALA A 211 15.90 13.90 17.46
CA ALA A 211 16.46 14.59 16.31
C ALA A 211 15.50 15.65 15.76
N LEU A 212 14.19 15.39 15.78
CA LEU A 212 13.18 16.38 15.38
C LEU A 212 13.27 17.65 16.23
N TYR A 213 13.36 17.52 17.55
CA TYR A 213 13.38 18.67 18.45
C TYR A 213 14.71 19.44 18.34
N ARG A 214 15.84 18.74 18.28
CA ARG A 214 17.17 19.38 18.08
C ARG A 214 17.24 20.18 16.77
N LEU A 215 16.68 19.64 15.69
CA LEU A 215 16.59 20.37 14.43
C LEU A 215 15.76 21.66 14.54
N LYS A 216 14.64 21.61 15.28
CA LYS A 216 13.75 22.77 15.45
C LYS A 216 14.32 23.86 16.35
N ASP A 217 15.08 23.46 17.37
CA ASP A 217 15.51 24.37 18.43
C ASP A 217 16.96 24.85 18.30
N GLU A 218 17.85 24.05 17.70
CA GLU A 218 19.30 24.27 17.75
C GLU A 218 19.99 24.27 16.38
N ASP A 219 19.68 23.29 15.52
CA ASP A 219 20.54 23.00 14.35
C ASP A 219 20.13 23.74 13.07
N LEU A 220 18.84 24.10 12.89
CA LEU A 220 18.36 24.82 11.70
C LEU A 220 17.94 26.26 12.02
N PRO A 221 18.24 27.23 11.11
CA PRO A 221 17.66 28.56 11.17
C PRO A 221 16.13 28.53 11.26
N GLY A 222 15.56 29.45 12.03
CA GLY A 222 14.13 29.49 12.34
C GLY A 222 13.22 29.53 11.11
N GLU A 223 13.69 30.10 10.00
CA GLU A 223 12.95 30.12 8.73
C GLU A 223 12.71 28.73 8.15
N PHE A 224 13.50 27.70 8.47
CA PHE A 224 13.34 26.35 7.94
C PHE A 224 12.59 25.39 8.86
N VAL A 225 12.23 25.81 10.06
CA VAL A 225 11.54 24.97 11.07
C VAL A 225 10.25 24.35 10.53
N HIS A 226 9.54 25.08 9.66
CA HIS A 226 8.31 24.64 9.03
C HIS A 226 8.49 23.53 7.97
N ARG A 227 9.73 23.18 7.61
CA ARG A 227 10.07 22.06 6.71
C ARG A 227 10.34 20.74 7.45
N ILE A 228 10.34 20.76 8.79
CA ILE A 228 10.68 19.59 9.61
C ILE A 228 9.41 18.91 10.10
N HIS A 229 9.20 17.69 9.62
CA HIS A 229 8.00 16.89 9.90
C HIS A 229 8.38 15.50 10.42
N ASP A 230 7.52 14.96 11.28
CA ASP A 230 7.48 13.51 11.49
C ASP A 230 6.79 12.81 10.31
N ARG A 231 6.77 11.48 10.30
CA ARG A 231 6.21 10.70 9.18
C ARG A 231 4.72 11.00 8.90
N PHE A 232 3.95 11.41 9.91
CA PHE A 232 2.53 11.69 9.77
C PHE A 232 2.28 13.10 9.21
N GLY A 233 3.18 14.05 9.50
CA GLY A 233 3.12 15.42 9.00
C GLY A 233 3.69 15.64 7.59
N LEU A 234 4.41 14.67 7.03
CA LEU A 234 4.95 14.78 5.67
C LEU A 234 3.84 14.91 4.61
N THR A 235 4.10 15.70 3.58
CA THR A 235 3.22 15.91 2.41
C THR A 235 4.03 15.75 1.12
N PRO A 236 3.39 15.66 -0.06
CA PRO A 236 4.12 15.58 -1.32
C PRO A 236 5.16 16.69 -1.47
N CYS A 237 6.38 16.35 -1.89
CA CYS A 237 7.48 17.31 -2.07
C CYS A 237 8.56 16.78 -3.01
N ASP A 238 9.35 17.67 -3.61
CA ASP A 238 10.41 17.27 -4.56
C ASP A 238 11.58 16.57 -3.86
N VAL A 239 12.03 17.11 -2.73
CA VAL A 239 13.22 16.64 -2.02
C VAL A 239 12.85 16.17 -0.62
N LEU A 240 13.05 14.88 -0.35
CA LEU A 240 12.88 14.29 0.97
C LEU A 240 14.24 14.05 1.63
N VAL A 241 14.47 14.68 2.77
CA VAL A 241 15.65 14.41 3.62
C VAL A 241 15.25 13.41 4.70
N ILE A 242 15.81 12.20 4.67
CA ILE A 242 15.62 11.19 5.70
C ILE A 242 16.65 11.42 6.80
N TRP A 243 16.28 12.26 7.76
CA TRP A 243 17.18 12.67 8.84
C TRP A 243 17.30 11.61 9.92
N THR A 244 16.20 11.01 10.35
CA THR A 244 16.20 9.96 11.37
C THR A 244 16.08 8.59 10.71
N THR A 245 16.82 7.58 11.21
CA THR A 245 16.66 6.22 10.67
C THR A 245 15.24 5.70 10.90
N PRO A 246 14.53 5.27 9.83
CA PRO A 246 13.18 4.73 9.95
C PRO A 246 13.15 3.49 10.87
N PRO A 247 12.02 3.22 11.54
CA PRO A 247 11.92 2.07 12.43
C PRO A 247 11.68 0.74 11.68
N GLY A 248 11.40 0.78 10.37
CA GLY A 248 11.10 -0.40 9.59
C GLY A 248 10.97 -0.10 8.10
N ARG A 249 10.96 -1.19 7.31
CA ARG A 249 10.79 -1.15 5.86
C ARG A 249 9.43 -0.57 5.46
N ALA A 250 8.36 -1.06 6.10
CA ALA A 250 7.00 -0.62 5.83
C ALA A 250 6.81 0.89 6.08
N GLU A 251 7.44 1.44 7.13
CA GLU A 251 7.38 2.88 7.41
C GLU A 251 8.16 3.71 6.38
N LEU A 252 9.32 3.22 5.93
CA LEU A 252 10.07 3.86 4.85
C LEU A 252 9.27 3.87 3.55
N ASP A 253 8.72 2.72 3.15
CA ASP A 253 7.93 2.58 1.92
C ASP A 253 6.67 3.46 1.96
N HIS A 254 5.97 3.50 3.10
CA HIS A 254 4.81 4.36 3.27
C HIS A 254 5.16 5.86 3.15
N VAL A 255 6.30 6.28 3.70
CA VAL A 255 6.75 7.67 3.56
C VAL A 255 7.11 7.99 2.11
N LEU A 256 7.83 7.10 1.42
CA LEU A 256 8.19 7.28 0.01
C LEU A 256 6.95 7.36 -0.88
N ASP A 257 5.96 6.48 -0.68
CA ASP A 257 4.69 6.49 -1.42
C ASP A 257 3.84 7.74 -1.14
N LYS A 258 3.81 8.20 0.11
CA LYS A 258 3.07 9.40 0.52
C LYS A 258 3.71 10.68 -0.04
N VAL A 259 5.03 10.77 -0.02
CA VAL A 259 5.79 11.98 -0.40
C VAL A 259 6.04 12.06 -1.90
N LYS A 260 6.25 10.92 -2.56
CA LYS A 260 6.59 10.81 -3.99
C LYS A 260 7.75 11.75 -4.41
N PRO A 261 8.91 11.70 -3.72
CA PRO A 261 10.01 12.61 -3.99
C PRO A 261 10.69 12.30 -5.33
N THR A 262 11.26 13.32 -5.96
CA THR A 262 12.17 13.19 -7.11
C THR A 262 13.63 13.07 -6.68
N LYS A 263 13.94 13.45 -5.44
CA LYS A 263 15.26 13.31 -4.80
C LYS A 263 15.13 12.90 -3.34
N VAL A 264 15.95 11.95 -2.89
CA VAL A 264 16.08 11.55 -1.49
C VAL A 264 17.50 11.77 -0.99
N ILE A 265 17.62 12.41 0.18
CA ILE A 265 18.90 12.62 0.87
C ILE A 265 18.94 11.76 2.14
N LEU A 266 19.92 10.87 2.23
CA LEU A 266 20.08 9.96 3.36
C LEU A 266 21.07 10.53 4.39
N ILE A 267 20.59 10.81 5.60
CA ILE A 267 21.44 11.17 6.75
C ILE A 267 21.46 10.03 7.78
N GLY A 268 20.28 9.54 8.18
CA GLY A 268 20.19 8.37 9.06
C GLY A 268 20.74 8.55 10.47
N VAL A 269 20.40 9.64 11.16
CA VAL A 269 20.69 9.80 12.59
C VAL A 269 19.90 8.77 13.39
N SER A 270 20.61 7.94 14.17
CA SER A 270 19.98 6.98 15.07
C SER A 270 19.25 7.70 16.22
N PRO A 271 17.97 7.39 16.49
CA PRO A 271 17.25 7.94 17.63
C PRO A 271 17.66 7.31 18.97
N SER A 272 18.50 6.27 18.97
CA SER A 272 19.03 5.63 20.19
C SER A 272 17.97 5.04 21.13
N THR A 273 16.81 4.64 20.60
CA THR A 273 15.66 4.10 21.36
C THR A 273 15.43 2.61 21.12
N ASP A 274 16.38 1.90 20.51
CA ASP A 274 16.21 0.48 20.13
C ASP A 274 16.45 -0.50 21.29
N GLN A 275 17.10 -0.05 22.36
CA GLN A 275 17.32 -0.88 23.54
C GLN A 275 16.15 -0.74 24.52
N LEU A 276 15.73 -1.86 25.12
CA LEU A 276 14.57 -1.92 26.01
C LEU A 276 14.60 -0.86 27.13
N ASP A 277 15.73 -0.72 27.82
CA ASP A 277 15.91 0.25 28.90
C ASP A 277 15.78 1.70 28.40
N ARG A 278 16.34 2.01 27.24
CA ARG A 278 16.27 3.34 26.62
C ARG A 278 14.87 3.66 26.11
N PHE A 279 14.25 2.70 25.44
CA PHE A 279 12.86 2.79 24.97
C PHE A 279 11.92 3.10 26.14
N LEU A 280 11.96 2.28 27.18
CA LEU A 280 11.08 2.42 28.35
C LEU A 280 11.35 3.74 29.09
N LYS A 281 12.62 4.10 29.29
CA LYS A 281 12.99 5.37 29.93
C LYS A 281 12.42 6.56 29.18
N ARG A 282 12.49 6.56 27.84
CA ARG A 282 11.92 7.60 26.99
C ARG A 282 10.39 7.64 27.08
N LEU A 283 9.74 6.48 26.91
CA LEU A 283 8.29 6.38 26.95
C LEU A 283 7.73 6.88 28.29
N ILE A 284 8.32 6.46 29.41
CA ILE A 284 7.98 6.96 30.75
C ILE A 284 8.16 8.48 30.84
N GLY A 285 9.24 9.01 30.27
CA GLY A 285 9.49 10.46 30.21
C GLY A 285 8.37 11.21 29.49
N LEU A 286 7.96 10.73 28.31
CA LEU A 286 6.89 11.33 27.51
C LEU A 286 5.53 11.23 28.21
N VAL A 287 5.21 10.10 28.85
CA VAL A 287 3.99 9.93 29.64
C VAL A 287 3.97 10.86 30.86
N LYS A 288 5.08 10.97 31.60
CA LYS A 288 5.17 11.93 32.72
C LYS A 288 5.02 13.36 32.26
N PHE A 289 5.59 13.71 31.10
CA PHE A 289 5.44 15.03 30.50
C PHE A 289 3.99 15.32 30.14
N SER A 290 3.27 14.38 29.53
CA SER A 290 1.85 14.56 29.16
C SER A 290 0.95 14.69 30.38
N LEU A 291 1.19 13.91 31.45
CA LEU A 291 0.48 14.04 32.72
C LEU A 291 0.65 15.45 33.32
N LYS A 292 1.85 16.04 33.19
CA LYS A 292 2.16 17.37 33.72
C LYS A 292 1.60 18.52 32.87
N THR A 293 1.58 18.37 31.54
CA THR A 293 1.39 19.50 30.60
C THR A 293 0.14 19.41 29.75
N LYS A 294 -0.35 18.19 29.46
CA LYS A 294 -1.51 17.91 28.58
C LYS A 294 -2.63 17.16 29.30
N HIS A 295 -2.69 17.20 30.63
CA HIS A 295 -3.65 16.44 31.45
C HIS A 295 -3.69 14.94 31.13
N GLY A 296 -2.53 14.36 30.77
CA GLY A 296 -2.39 12.95 30.40
C GLY A 296 -2.84 12.62 28.98
N ARG A 297 -3.33 13.58 28.19
CA ARG A 297 -3.79 13.35 26.81
C ARG A 297 -2.62 13.37 25.83
N VAL A 298 -2.56 12.36 24.96
CA VAL A 298 -1.55 12.24 23.90
C VAL A 298 -2.19 11.54 22.70
N ASN A 299 -1.93 12.04 21.48
CA ASN A 299 -2.29 11.31 20.27
C ASN A 299 -1.28 10.17 20.01
N LEU A 300 -1.75 8.99 19.63
CA LEU A 300 -0.90 7.83 19.38
C LEU A 300 0.13 8.09 18.27
N THR A 301 -0.23 8.82 17.22
CA THR A 301 0.69 9.18 16.12
C THR A 301 1.79 10.13 16.61
N GLU A 302 1.43 11.16 17.40
CA GLU A 302 2.40 12.06 18.06
C GLU A 302 3.37 11.27 18.95
N LEU A 303 2.85 10.34 19.75
CA LEU A 303 3.67 9.50 20.62
C LEU A 303 4.59 8.56 19.81
N THR A 304 4.08 8.02 18.70
CA THR A 304 4.81 7.12 17.81
C THR A 304 5.99 7.84 17.13
N ALA A 305 5.74 9.03 16.59
CA ALA A 305 6.76 9.92 16.05
C ALA A 305 7.77 10.36 17.11
N ALA A 306 7.30 10.73 18.30
CA ALA A 306 8.18 11.11 19.41
C ALA A 306 9.04 9.94 19.92
N MET A 307 8.59 8.69 19.76
CA MET A 307 9.38 7.50 20.08
C MET A 307 10.32 7.07 18.95
N ALA A 308 10.10 7.57 17.72
CA ALA A 308 10.75 7.11 16.49
C ALA A 308 10.65 5.57 16.35
N HIS A 309 9.46 5.00 16.55
CA HIS A 309 9.25 3.55 16.54
C HIS A 309 8.03 3.15 15.71
N LYS A 310 7.82 1.85 15.49
CA LYS A 310 6.58 1.34 14.89
C LYS A 310 5.43 1.55 15.88
N GLU A 311 4.23 1.79 15.37
CA GLU A 311 3.04 2.02 16.21
C GLU A 311 2.77 0.82 17.14
N ILE A 312 2.91 -0.41 16.63
CA ILE A 312 2.75 -1.63 17.42
C ILE A 312 3.74 -1.71 18.59
N THR A 313 5.00 -1.31 18.39
CA THR A 313 6.02 -1.28 19.44
C THR A 313 5.63 -0.30 20.55
N VAL A 314 5.07 0.84 20.18
CA VAL A 314 4.60 1.86 21.14
C VAL A 314 3.36 1.36 21.90
N LYS A 315 2.41 0.70 21.24
CA LYS A 315 1.24 0.08 21.90
C LYS A 315 1.66 -0.96 22.93
N VAL A 316 2.54 -1.89 22.58
CA VAL A 316 3.07 -2.91 23.51
C VAL A 316 3.86 -2.24 24.66
N GLY A 317 4.61 -1.17 24.36
CA GLY A 317 5.26 -0.35 25.38
C GLY A 317 4.29 0.28 26.38
N ILE A 318 3.15 0.77 25.90
CA ILE A 318 2.07 1.34 26.74
C ILE A 318 1.43 0.26 27.61
N GLU A 319 1.18 -0.94 27.06
CA GLU A 319 0.67 -2.09 27.81
C GLU A 319 1.64 -2.44 28.95
N TRP A 320 2.94 -2.48 28.66
CA TRP A 320 3.98 -2.71 29.68
C TRP A 320 3.95 -1.67 30.82
N LEU A 321 3.60 -0.40 30.54
CA LEU A 321 3.48 0.64 31.56
C LEU A 321 2.31 0.42 32.54
N SER A 322 1.29 -0.34 32.15
CA SER A 322 0.17 -0.70 33.02
C SER A 322 0.64 -1.42 34.28
N ASP A 323 1.62 -2.30 34.12
CA ASP A 323 2.24 -3.02 35.24
C ASP A 323 3.19 -2.17 36.08
N GLN A 324 3.62 -1.02 35.58
CA GLN A 324 4.39 -0.02 36.33
C GLN A 324 3.51 0.99 37.07
N GLY A 325 2.19 0.83 37.04
CA GLY A 325 1.22 1.67 37.76
C GLY A 325 0.67 2.84 36.94
N TYR A 326 0.89 2.88 35.63
CA TYR A 326 0.26 3.86 34.74
C TYR A 326 -0.94 3.25 34.04
N SER A 327 -2.15 3.77 34.22
CA SER A 327 -3.29 3.37 33.38
C SER A 327 -3.33 4.18 32.09
N SER A 328 -3.69 3.53 30.98
CA SER A 328 -3.99 4.19 29.71
C SER A 328 -5.40 3.82 29.25
N LYS A 329 -6.11 4.77 28.63
CA LYS A 329 -7.42 4.55 28.00
C LYS A 329 -7.45 5.20 26.63
N TYR A 330 -7.85 4.43 25.62
CA TYR A 330 -8.11 4.96 24.29
C TYR A 330 -9.50 5.61 24.24
N THR A 331 -9.61 6.75 23.56
CA THR A 331 -10.90 7.38 23.27
C THR A 331 -11.68 6.58 22.21
N SER A 332 -12.98 6.82 22.07
CA SER A 332 -13.84 6.10 21.11
C SER A 332 -13.41 6.23 19.65
N GLY A 333 -12.55 7.19 19.31
CA GLY A 333 -11.96 7.36 17.98
C GLY A 333 -10.61 6.65 17.78
N GLY A 334 -10.06 5.98 18.78
CA GLY A 334 -8.82 5.19 18.68
C GLY A 334 -7.51 5.97 18.70
N ASP A 335 -7.50 7.24 18.31
CA ASP A 335 -6.26 8.00 18.11
C ASP A 335 -5.74 8.74 19.36
N GLU A 336 -6.60 9.08 20.32
CA GLU A 336 -6.20 9.75 21.56
C GLU A 336 -6.13 8.76 22.73
N ILE A 337 -5.01 8.83 23.47
CA ILE A 337 -4.74 8.07 24.69
C ILE A 337 -4.77 9.03 25.88
N ILE A 338 -5.47 8.63 26.94
CA ILE A 338 -5.51 9.32 28.23
C ILE A 338 -4.77 8.50 29.28
N PHE A 339 -3.64 9.02 29.75
CA PHE A 339 -2.85 8.42 30.84
C PHE A 339 -3.29 8.93 32.21
N SER A 340 -3.20 8.06 33.23
CA SER A 340 -3.37 8.43 34.64
C SER A 340 -2.51 7.56 35.57
N ASN A 341 -2.31 8.00 36.82
CA ASN A 341 -1.49 7.31 37.83
C ASN A 341 -2.27 6.22 38.62
N GLU A 342 -3.36 5.70 38.06
CA GLU A 342 -4.27 4.76 38.75
C GLU A 342 -4.14 3.30 38.24
N GLY A 343 -2.99 2.95 37.66
CA GLY A 343 -2.76 1.62 37.10
C GLY A 343 -2.82 0.51 38.17
N ARG A 344 -3.57 -0.57 37.89
CA ARG A 344 -3.50 -1.81 38.68
C ARG A 344 -2.38 -2.69 38.13
N ARG A 345 -1.52 -3.20 39.02
CA ARG A 345 -0.51 -4.21 38.68
C ARG A 345 -1.17 -5.53 38.26
N VAL A 346 -0.88 -6.05 37.07
CA VAL A 346 -1.36 -7.36 36.61
C VAL A 346 -0.16 -8.31 36.48
N SER A 347 0.16 -9.04 37.55
CA SER A 347 1.47 -9.71 37.69
C SER A 347 1.73 -10.95 36.80
N THR A 348 0.80 -11.39 35.95
CA THR A 348 0.87 -12.72 35.31
C THR A 348 1.19 -12.67 33.80
N GLU A 349 1.01 -11.53 33.13
CA GLU A 349 1.22 -11.37 31.68
C GLU A 349 2.58 -10.71 31.32
N MET A 350 3.32 -10.24 32.32
CA MET A 350 4.50 -9.39 32.18
C MET A 350 5.67 -10.01 31.39
N SER A 351 5.89 -11.34 31.51
CA SER A 351 6.97 -11.99 30.76
C SER A 351 6.71 -11.97 29.26
N MET A 352 5.46 -12.26 28.84
CA MET A 352 5.09 -12.31 27.43
C MET A 352 5.14 -10.91 26.80
N ILE A 353 4.63 -9.88 27.47
CA ILE A 353 4.67 -8.50 26.99
C ILE A 353 6.13 -8.02 26.87
N SER A 354 6.99 -8.35 27.84
CA SER A 354 8.41 -8.00 27.80
C SER A 354 9.15 -8.70 26.66
N ASP A 355 8.87 -9.98 26.42
CA ASP A 355 9.51 -10.75 25.34
C ASP A 355 9.05 -10.25 23.96
N GLN A 356 7.75 -9.95 23.82
CA GLN A 356 7.20 -9.36 22.60
C GLN A 356 7.81 -7.99 22.32
N LEU A 357 7.88 -7.10 23.33
CA LEU A 357 8.50 -5.79 23.18
C LEU A 357 9.96 -5.90 22.78
N LYS A 358 10.71 -6.83 23.38
CA LYS A 358 12.11 -7.09 23.03
C LYS A 358 12.26 -7.51 21.58
N THR A 359 11.40 -8.40 21.10
CA THR A 359 11.41 -8.88 19.70
C THR A 359 11.18 -7.73 18.73
N LEU A 360 10.16 -6.89 18.97
CA LEU A 360 9.86 -5.73 18.13
C LEU A 360 10.99 -4.70 18.09
N LEU A 361 11.67 -4.52 19.22
CA LEU A 361 12.84 -3.64 19.33
C LEU A 361 14.05 -4.21 18.59
N GLU A 362 14.28 -5.52 18.68
CA GLU A 362 15.35 -6.23 17.94
C GLU A 362 15.13 -6.14 16.41
N GLU A 363 13.90 -6.29 15.94
CA GLU A 363 13.56 -6.08 14.52
C GLU A 363 13.87 -4.65 14.06
N THR A 364 13.48 -3.66 14.87
CA THR A 364 13.72 -2.24 14.56
C THR A 364 15.23 -1.96 14.53
N ALA A 365 15.97 -2.50 15.51
CA ALA A 365 17.43 -2.39 15.55
C ALA A 365 18.07 -3.02 14.30
N ALA A 366 17.63 -4.21 13.90
CA ALA A 366 18.13 -4.90 12.72
C ALA A 366 17.88 -4.08 11.44
N PHE A 367 16.68 -3.53 11.27
CA PHE A 367 16.37 -2.68 10.13
C PHE A 367 17.21 -1.40 10.12
N ARG A 368 17.44 -0.76 11.27
CA ARG A 368 18.30 0.44 11.36
C ARG A 368 19.75 0.15 11.02
N VAL A 369 20.27 -1.01 11.42
CA VAL A 369 21.61 -1.47 11.02
C VAL A 369 21.66 -1.71 9.51
N PHE A 370 20.62 -2.33 8.93
CA PHE A 370 20.50 -2.48 7.49
C PHE A 370 20.46 -1.12 6.79
N PHE A 371 19.63 -0.18 7.26
CA PHE A 371 19.48 1.17 6.70
C PHE A 371 20.81 1.92 6.60
N ILE A 372 21.70 1.76 7.59
CA ILE A 372 23.01 2.42 7.58
C ILE A 372 23.99 1.76 6.61
N LYS A 373 23.88 0.45 6.38
CA LYS A 373 24.88 -0.33 5.62
C LYS A 373 24.49 -0.62 4.19
N ALA A 374 23.20 -0.60 3.87
CA ALA A 374 22.69 -0.94 2.55
C ALA A 374 23.19 0.06 1.51
N ASP A 375 23.30 -0.42 0.27
CA ASP A 375 23.47 0.44 -0.89
C ASP A 375 22.30 1.45 -0.99
N PRO A 376 22.56 2.76 -1.22
CA PRO A 376 21.53 3.81 -1.23
C PRO A 376 20.40 3.54 -2.22
N ASP A 377 20.73 3.10 -3.43
CA ASP A 377 19.74 2.82 -4.46
C ASP A 377 18.88 1.62 -4.05
N THR A 378 19.50 0.52 -3.58
CA THR A 378 18.79 -0.66 -3.09
C THR A 378 17.81 -0.34 -1.94
N LEU A 379 18.17 0.62 -1.09
CA LEU A 379 17.36 1.05 0.05
C LEU A 379 16.08 1.76 -0.41
N ILE A 380 16.17 2.58 -1.46
CA ILE A 380 15.07 3.40 -1.98
C ILE A 380 14.23 2.67 -3.04
N TYR A 381 14.84 1.86 -3.90
CA TYR A 381 14.20 1.29 -5.09
C TYR A 381 13.70 -0.15 -4.96
N SER A 382 13.78 -0.76 -3.78
CA SER A 382 13.37 -2.15 -3.49
C SER A 382 12.78 -2.95 -4.64
N LEU A 383 13.58 -3.93 -5.07
CA LEU A 383 13.23 -5.05 -5.96
C LEU A 383 11.84 -5.64 -5.70
#